data_AF-A0A381XA88-F1
#
_entry.id   AF-A0A381XA88-F1
#
_cell.length_a   1.000
_cell.length_b   1.000
_cell.length_c   1.000
_cell.angle_alpha   90.00
_cell.angle_beta   90.00
_cell.angle_gamma   90.00
#
_symmetry.space_group_name_H-M   'P 1'
#
loop_
_entity.id
_entity.type
_entity.pdbx_description
1 polymer ?
#
loop_
_entity_poly.entity_id
_entity_poly.type
_entity_poly.pdbx_seq_one_letter_code
_entity_poly.pdbx_strand_id
1 'polypeptide(L)' 'MGFELGGNYSGFRLNQQESISELNSLALLFTHLKTGAEVLVMEND' A
#
# COMPACT_ATOMS: atom_id res chain seq x y z
N MET A 1 -2.90 1.73 -9.99
CA MET A 1 -2.38 0.39 -10.37
C MET A 1 -2.95 -0.64 -9.39
N GLY A 2 -3.31 -1.85 -9.83
CA GLY A 2 -3.93 -2.84 -8.94
C GLY A 2 -2.88 -3.58 -8.10
N PHE A 3 -2.56 -3.06 -6.92
CA PHE A 3 -1.81 -3.80 -5.92
C PHE A 3 -2.77 -4.71 -5.15
N GLU A 4 -2.35 -5.93 -4.83
CA GLU A 4 -3.16 -6.89 -4.09
C GLU A 4 -2.70 -7.00 -2.63
N LEU A 5 -3.65 -7.12 -1.71
CA LEU A 5 -3.37 -7.29 -0.29
C LEU A 5 -2.54 -8.57 -0.06
N GLY A 6 -1.39 -8.42 0.59
CA GLY A 6 -0.43 -9.50 0.79
C GLY A 6 0.50 -9.76 -0.39
N GLY A 7 0.35 -9.06 -1.51
CA GLY A 7 1.25 -9.08 -2.64
C GLY A 7 2.65 -8.60 -2.26
N ASN A 8 3.69 -9.16 -2.88
CA ASN A 8 5.07 -8.79 -2.66
C ASN A 8 5.65 -8.13 -3.90
N TYR A 9 6.15 -6.91 -3.74
CA TYR A 9 6.68 -6.06 -4.79
C TYR A 9 8.05 -5.55 -4.36
N SER A 10 9.12 -6.07 -4.98
CA SER A 10 10.49 -5.64 -4.72
C SER A 10 10.91 -5.71 -3.24
N GLY A 11 10.40 -6.68 -2.48
CA GLY A 11 10.68 -6.86 -1.06
C GLY A 11 9.73 -6.10 -0.13
N PHE A 12 8.80 -5.33 -0.69
CA PHE A 12 7.71 -4.69 0.03
C PHE A 12 6.45 -5.55 -0.07
N ARG A 13 5.87 -5.89 1.09
CA ARG A 13 4.58 -6.57 1.15
C ARG A 13 3.49 -5.53 1.35
N LEU A 14 2.43 -5.58 0.55
CA LEU A 14 1.23 -4.78 0.85
C LEU A 14 0.55 -5.36 2.07
N ASN A 15 0.55 -4.63 3.17
CA ASN A 15 -0.04 -5.06 4.43
C ASN A 15 -1.46 -4.51 4.59
N GLN A 16 -1.72 -3.29 4.12
CA GLN A 16 -3.05 -2.68 4.16
C GLN A 16 -3.35 -1.95 2.86
N GLN A 17 -4.62 -2.00 2.47
CA GLN A 17 -5.17 -1.24 1.38
C GLN A 17 -6.51 -0.70 1.84
N GLU A 18 -6.68 0.61 1.79
CA GLU A 18 -7.89 1.29 2.21
C GLU A 18 -8.33 2.26 1.12
N SER A 19 -9.58 2.14 0.69
CA SER A 19 -10.18 3.04 -0.28
C SER A 19 -11.00 4.08 0.46
N ILE A 20 -10.51 5.31 0.48
CA ILE A 20 -11.17 6.43 1.15
C ILE A 20 -12.11 7.08 0.14
N SER A 21 -13.36 6.60 0.12
CA SER A 21 -14.40 7.09 -0.80
C SER A 21 -14.73 8.57 -0.58
N GLU A 22 -14.60 9.07 0.65
CA GLU A 22 -14.83 10.49 0.98
C GLU A 22 -13.81 11.43 0.34
N LEU A 23 -12.59 10.94 0.10
CA LEU A 23 -11.49 11.71 -0.48
C LEU A 23 -11.20 11.30 -1.94
N ASN A 24 -12.01 10.41 -2.53
CA ASN A 24 -11.69 9.73 -3.79
C ASN A 24 -10.22 9.27 -3.85
N SER A 25 -9.74 8.74 -2.72
CA SER A 25 -8.33 8.44 -2.51
C SER A 25 -8.12 6.96 -2.21
N LEU A 26 -7.00 6.42 -2.66
CA LEU A 26 -6.55 5.07 -2.35
C LEU A 26 -5.30 5.15 -1.48
N ALA A 27 -5.37 4.62 -0.26
CA ALA A 27 -4.24 4.46 0.64
C ALA A 27 -3.72 3.02 0.57
N LEU A 28 -2.42 2.86 0.35
CA LEU A 28 -1.72 1.58 0.27
C LEU A 28 -0.55 1.60 1.26
N LEU A 29 -0.55 0.70 2.23
CA LEU A 29 0.53 0.55 3.19
C LEU A 29 1.36 -0.68 2.85
N PHE A 30 2.62 -0.42 2.54
CA PHE A 30 3.62 -1.43 2.26
C PHE A 30 4.62 -1.55 3.41
N THR A 31 5.06 -2.76 3.69
CA THR A 31 6.10 -3.04 4.69
C THR A 31 7.24 -3.83 4.04
N HIS A 32 8.46 -3.34 4.14
CA HIS A 32 9.64 -4.01 3.63
C HIS A 32 10.02 -5.18 4.54
N LEU A 33 10.01 -6.40 3.99
CA LEU A 33 10.20 -7.63 4.77
C LEU A 33 11.62 -7.78 5.34
N LYS A 34 12.61 -7.11 4.74
CA LYS A 34 14.02 -7.23 5.13
C LYS A 34 14.50 -6.20 6.14
N THR A 35 13.95 -4.98 6.07
CA THR A 35 14.39 -3.84 6.90
C THR A 35 13.31 -3.38 7.87
N GLY A 36 12.06 -3.82 7.70
CA GLY A 36 10.91 -3.32 8.46
C GLY A 36 10.47 -1.91 8.05
N ALA A 37 11.02 -1.34 6.98
CA ALA A 37 10.64 -0.01 6.52
C ALA A 37 9.19 0.00 6.03
N GLU A 38 8.41 0.98 6.48
CA GLU A 38 7.01 1.14 6.08
C GLU A 38 6.90 2.26 5.04
N VAL A 39 6.11 2.03 4.00
CA VAL A 39 5.85 2.99 2.93
C VAL A 39 4.35 3.12 2.78
N LEU A 40 3.85 4.34 3.02
CA LEU A 40 2.48 4.71 2.77
C LEU A 40 2.40 5.41 1.42
N VAL A 41 1.60 4.87 0.51
CA VAL A 41 1.26 5.51 -0.76
C VAL A 41 -0.18 5.97 -0.66
N MET A 42 -0.43 7.25 -0.94
CA MET A 42 -1.77 7.78 -1.11
C MET A 42 -1.90 8.26 -2.55
N GLU A 43 -2.77 7.61 -3.31
CA GLU A 43 -3.21 8.07 -4.63
C GLU A 43 -4.49 8.89 -4.42
N ASN A 44 -4.50 10.16 -4.81
CA ASN A 44 -5.73 10.95 -4.98
C ASN A 44 -6.05 10.95 -6.48
N ASP A 45 -7.30 10.64 -6.83
CA ASP A 45 -7.83 10.87 -8.18
C ASP A 45 -8.28 12.33 -8.36
#